data_AF-A0A660QNI2-F1
#
_entry.id   AF-A0A660QNI2-F1
#
_cell.length_a   1.000
_cell.length_b   1.000
_cell.length_c   1.000
_cell.angle_alpha   90.00
_cell.angle_beta   90.00
_cell.angle_gamma   90.00
#
_symmetry.space_group_name_H-M   'P 1'
#
loop_
_entity.id
_entity.type
_entity.pdbx_description
1 polymer ?
#
loop_
_entity_poly.entity_id
_entity_poly.type
_entity_poly.pdbx_seq_one_letter_code
_entity_poly.pdbx_strand_id
1 'polypeptide(L)'
;MRYKIVALLMVILIVFSLTASCNLRKNEKVQNPTDYYEYTVKRGILFESVDISGQVVSDEECKVKSLVSGVVERVFVEKGDRVKEGDILVELDDDDYLLNRIKALQNYENARISGSKLLLEQRKLELQIAEKNLERTKIKSPIDGVVVNVDVREGDILNVGKVVATVINDKKLHIEGAVDEIDFGKITIGQKAIVHFESLGGLEVPAVVTYISPIAITSGGLNVFPIEL
;
A
#
# COMPACT_ATOMS: atom_id res chain seq x y z
N MET A 1 51.44 -15.39 108.01
CA MET A 1 50.38 -14.45 107.53
C MET A 1 50.47 -14.08 106.04
N ARG A 2 51.64 -14.15 105.38
CA ARG A 2 51.81 -13.67 103.99
C ARG A 2 51.12 -14.51 102.88
N TYR A 3 50.98 -15.82 103.03
CA TYR A 3 50.37 -16.68 101.98
C TYR A 3 48.84 -16.54 101.86
N LYS A 4 48.14 -16.17 102.94
CA LYS A 4 46.68 -15.95 102.92
C LYS A 4 46.27 -14.72 102.10
N ILE A 5 47.13 -13.71 102.03
CA ILE A 5 46.92 -12.48 101.24
C ILE A 5 47.16 -12.75 99.75
N VAL A 6 48.17 -13.55 99.41
CA VAL A 6 48.46 -13.95 98.01
C VAL A 6 47.36 -14.86 97.45
N ALA A 7 46.83 -15.78 98.26
CA ALA A 7 45.71 -16.62 97.86
C ALA A 7 44.42 -15.80 97.62
N LEU A 8 44.16 -14.78 98.44
CA LEU A 8 42.97 -13.93 98.29
C LEU A 8 43.06 -13.02 97.05
N LEU A 9 44.25 -12.52 96.72
CA LEU A 9 44.49 -11.74 95.49
C LEU A 9 44.36 -12.58 94.21
N MET A 10 44.80 -13.84 94.21
CA MET A 10 44.60 -14.74 93.05
C MET A 10 43.13 -15.07 92.82
N VAL A 11 42.34 -15.27 93.87
CA VAL A 11 40.90 -15.56 93.73
C VAL A 11 40.16 -14.35 93.17
N ILE A 12 40.51 -13.12 93.57
CA ILE A 12 39.90 -11.90 93.03
C ILE A 12 40.23 -11.72 91.54
N LEU A 13 41.45 -12.05 91.11
CA LEU A 13 41.88 -11.93 89.72
C LEU A 13 41.18 -12.96 88.80
N ILE A 14 40.93 -14.17 89.31
CA ILE A 14 40.16 -15.21 88.62
C ILE A 14 38.69 -14.81 88.53
N VAL A 15 38.09 -14.28 89.60
CA VAL A 15 36.69 -13.79 89.58
C VAL A 15 36.53 -12.61 88.61
N PHE A 16 37.51 -11.70 88.52
CA PHE A 16 37.48 -10.57 87.58
C PHE A 16 37.60 -11.03 86.11
N SER A 17 38.38 -12.08 85.82
CA SER A 17 38.44 -12.70 84.49
C SER A 17 37.15 -13.44 84.11
N LEU A 18 36.44 -14.03 85.08
CA LEU A 18 35.17 -14.73 84.81
C LEU A 18 33.98 -13.79 84.64
N THR A 19 33.97 -12.60 85.27
CA THR A 19 32.90 -11.60 85.09
C THR A 19 33.07 -10.75 83.83
N ALA A 20 34.28 -10.64 83.27
CA ALA A 20 34.53 -9.92 82.02
C ALA A 20 34.17 -10.74 80.76
N SER A 21 34.01 -12.06 80.87
CA SER A 21 33.85 -12.97 79.73
C SER A 21 32.43 -13.31 79.29
N CYS A 22 31.38 -12.72 79.88
CA CYS A 22 29.98 -13.04 79.51
C CYS A 22 29.15 -11.88 78.94
N ASN A 23 29.77 -10.75 78.56
CA ASN A 23 29.01 -9.62 77.99
C ASN A 23 29.58 -9.06 76.67
N LEU A 24 30.02 -9.95 75.76
CA LEU A 24 30.14 -9.66 74.33
C LEU A 24 29.48 -10.78 73.51
N ARG A 25 28.16 -10.74 73.42
CA ARG A 25 27.44 -11.33 72.28
C ARG A 25 26.45 -10.29 71.77
N LYS A 26 27.03 -9.25 71.16
CA LYS A 26 26.30 -8.29 70.34
C LYS A 26 25.73 -9.08 69.16
N ASN A 27 24.41 -9.26 69.15
CA ASN A 27 23.69 -9.81 68.01
C ASN A 27 23.88 -8.85 66.82
N GLU A 28 24.87 -9.14 65.97
CA GLU A 28 24.94 -8.60 64.63
C GLU A 28 23.79 -9.20 63.83
N LYS A 29 22.71 -8.44 63.69
CA LYS A 29 21.75 -8.65 62.62
C LYS A 29 22.54 -8.50 61.31
N VAL A 30 22.78 -9.62 60.63
CA VAL A 30 23.27 -9.62 59.24
C VAL A 30 22.14 -9.06 58.38
N GLN A 31 22.13 -7.74 58.25
CA GLN A 31 21.27 -7.00 57.36
C GLN A 31 22.06 -6.88 56.06
N ASN A 32 21.93 -7.88 55.18
CA ASN A 32 22.37 -7.71 53.79
C ASN A 32 21.41 -6.68 53.19
N PRO A 33 21.82 -5.43 52.90
CA PRO A 33 20.96 -4.53 52.14
C PRO A 33 20.96 -5.09 50.73
N THR A 34 19.90 -5.80 50.35
CA THR A 34 19.67 -6.07 48.95
C THR A 34 19.22 -4.75 48.35
N ASP A 35 20.06 -4.16 47.51
CA ASP A 35 19.73 -2.94 46.78
C ASP A 35 18.54 -3.23 45.87
N TYR A 36 17.36 -2.72 46.25
CA TYR A 36 16.16 -2.78 45.42
C TYR A 36 15.85 -1.38 44.91
N TYR A 37 15.65 -1.26 43.61
CA TYR A 37 15.15 -0.05 42.99
C TYR A 37 13.62 -0.06 43.07
N GLU A 38 13.05 0.85 43.86
CA GLU A 38 11.60 1.05 43.92
C GLU A 38 11.16 1.99 42.79
N TYR A 39 10.20 1.53 41.98
CA TYR A 39 9.55 2.35 40.96
C TYR A 39 8.09 2.57 41.33
N THR A 40 7.65 3.83 41.38
CA THR A 40 6.23 4.15 41.56
C THR A 40 5.48 3.94 40.24
N VAL A 41 4.67 2.89 40.18
CA VAL A 41 3.81 2.61 39.02
C VAL A 41 2.59 3.54 39.01
N LYS A 42 2.27 4.08 37.83
CA LYS A 42 1.05 4.87 37.61
C LYS A 42 0.11 4.07 36.71
N ARG A 43 -1.20 4.10 37.02
CA ARG A 43 -2.21 3.63 36.07
C ARG A 43 -2.24 4.58 34.86
N GLY A 44 -2.17 4.01 33.67
CA GLY A 44 -2.33 4.71 32.40
C GLY A 44 -3.20 3.88 31.46
N ILE A 45 -3.65 4.50 30.38
CA ILE A 45 -4.34 3.81 29.29
C ILE A 45 -3.24 3.24 28.38
N LEU A 46 -3.29 1.95 28.10
CA LEU A 46 -2.43 1.30 27.10
C LEU A 46 -3.25 1.15 25.81
N PHE A 47 -2.71 1.64 24.70
CA PHE A 47 -3.27 1.41 23.38
C PHE A 47 -2.52 0.23 22.76
N GLU A 48 -3.26 -0.76 22.29
CA GLU A 48 -2.71 -1.82 21.45
C GLU A 48 -2.79 -1.32 20.01
N SER A 49 -1.64 -1.19 19.35
CA SER A 49 -1.54 -0.87 17.93
C SER A 49 -1.17 -2.12 17.16
N VAL A 50 -1.73 -2.25 15.96
CA VAL A 50 -1.31 -3.25 14.98
C VAL A 50 -0.65 -2.49 13.85
N ASP A 51 0.61 -2.78 13.60
CA ASP A 51 1.38 -2.17 12.51
C ASP A 51 1.18 -2.98 11.24
N ILE A 52 0.70 -2.32 10.19
CA ILE A 52 0.34 -2.96 8.93
C ILE A 52 1.20 -2.34 7.84
N SER A 53 1.92 -3.20 7.13
CA SER A 53 2.62 -2.79 5.91
C SER A 53 1.69 -2.91 4.71
N GLY A 54 1.74 -1.93 3.83
CA GLY A 54 0.91 -1.89 2.63
C GLY A 54 1.54 -1.06 1.52
N GLN A 55 0.84 -1.02 0.39
CA GLN A 55 1.21 -0.27 -0.79
C GLN A 55 0.08 0.66 -1.20
N VAL A 56 0.44 1.80 -1.78
CA VAL A 56 -0.54 2.71 -2.38
C VAL A 56 -0.93 2.17 -3.75
N VAL A 57 -2.23 1.99 -3.95
CA VAL A 57 -2.81 1.52 -5.20
C VAL A 57 -3.81 2.58 -5.69
N SER A 58 -4.04 2.60 -7.00
CA SER A 58 -5.06 3.44 -7.63
C SER A 58 -6.28 2.58 -7.92
N ASP A 59 -7.46 3.06 -7.52
CA ASP A 59 -8.74 2.39 -7.81
C ASP A 59 -9.01 2.29 -9.32
N GLU A 60 -8.53 3.27 -10.08
CA GLU A 60 -8.80 3.39 -11.51
C GLU A 60 -7.50 3.28 -12.32
N GLU A 61 -7.11 2.05 -12.63
CA GLU A 61 -6.10 1.74 -13.65
C GLU A 61 -6.78 1.39 -14.97
N CYS A 62 -6.44 2.13 -16.03
CA CYS A 62 -6.91 1.82 -17.38
C CYS A 62 -5.76 1.48 -18.31
N LYS A 63 -5.80 0.25 -18.82
CA LYS A 63 -4.91 -0.22 -19.90
C LYS A 63 -5.53 0.15 -21.23
N VAL A 64 -5.01 1.21 -21.85
CA VAL A 64 -5.45 1.68 -23.15
C VAL A 64 -4.97 0.71 -24.22
N LYS A 65 -5.91 0.14 -24.97
CA LYS A 65 -5.65 -0.89 -25.99
C LYS A 65 -5.95 -0.38 -27.38
N SER A 66 -5.23 -0.89 -28.37
CA SER A 66 -5.57 -0.63 -29.77
C SER A 66 -6.85 -1.38 -30.14
N LEU A 67 -7.79 -0.67 -30.78
CA LEU A 67 -9.04 -1.25 -31.28
C LEU A 67 -8.98 -1.61 -32.76
N VAL A 68 -7.94 -1.17 -33.45
CA VAL A 68 -7.68 -1.42 -34.87
C VAL A 68 -6.21 -1.81 -35.06
N SER A 69 -5.89 -2.49 -36.16
CA SER A 69 -4.51 -2.82 -36.51
C SER A 69 -3.90 -1.72 -37.36
N GLY A 70 -2.63 -1.39 -37.13
CA GLY A 70 -1.96 -0.35 -37.91
C GLY A 70 -0.52 -0.17 -37.47
N VAL A 71 0.20 0.66 -38.21
CA VAL A 71 1.55 1.08 -37.83
C VAL A 71 1.43 2.36 -37.01
N VAL A 72 2.20 2.47 -35.93
CA VAL A 72 2.28 3.70 -35.14
C VAL A 72 2.98 4.77 -35.96
N GLU A 73 2.24 5.84 -36.27
CA GLU A 73 2.81 7.00 -36.96
C GLU A 73 3.48 7.93 -35.94
N ARG A 74 2.77 8.25 -34.84
CA ARG A 74 3.26 9.18 -33.80
C ARG A 74 2.82 8.78 -32.41
N VAL A 75 3.67 9.07 -31.43
CA VAL A 75 3.38 8.95 -30.00
C VAL A 75 3.42 10.34 -29.37
N PHE A 76 2.34 10.75 -28.71
CA PHE A 76 2.17 12.11 -28.16
C PHE A 76 2.45 12.21 -26.66
N VAL A 77 2.67 11.08 -26.00
CA VAL A 77 2.80 11.02 -24.54
C VAL A 77 4.01 10.21 -24.13
N GLU A 78 4.58 10.60 -23.00
CA GLU A 78 5.64 9.89 -22.32
C GLU A 78 5.19 9.43 -20.93
N LYS A 79 5.99 8.56 -20.32
CA LYS A 79 5.78 8.13 -18.95
C LYS A 79 5.89 9.33 -18.01
N GLY A 80 4.87 9.52 -17.17
CA GLY A 80 4.76 10.61 -16.21
C GLY A 80 3.89 11.77 -16.69
N ASP A 81 3.47 11.78 -17.95
CA ASP A 81 2.61 12.85 -18.47
C ASP A 81 1.20 12.77 -17.86
N ARG A 82 0.62 13.95 -17.63
CA ARG A 82 -0.77 14.08 -17.19
C ARG A 82 -1.66 14.26 -18.41
N VAL A 83 -2.68 13.41 -18.53
CA VAL A 83 -3.62 13.38 -19.64
C VAL A 83 -5.05 13.52 -19.14
N LYS A 84 -5.92 14.05 -20.00
CA LYS A 84 -7.37 14.09 -19.79
C LYS A 84 -8.07 13.04 -20.63
N GLU A 85 -9.29 12.69 -20.25
CA GLU A 85 -10.19 11.89 -21.06
C GLU A 85 -10.33 12.53 -22.47
N GLY A 86 -10.08 11.72 -23.49
CA GLY A 86 -10.12 12.13 -24.90
C GLY A 86 -8.79 12.63 -25.48
N ASP A 87 -7.76 12.87 -24.65
CA ASP A 87 -6.43 13.25 -25.15
C ASP A 87 -5.83 12.13 -26.00
N ILE A 88 -5.25 12.50 -27.14
CA ILE A 88 -4.61 11.54 -28.06
C ILE A 88 -3.29 11.11 -27.46
N LEU A 89 -3.12 9.80 -27.28
CA LEU A 89 -1.88 9.19 -26.78
C LEU A 89 -1.00 8.75 -27.95
N VAL A 90 -1.62 8.11 -28.94
CA VAL A 90 -0.94 7.51 -30.09
C VAL A 90 -1.81 7.67 -31.32
N GLU A 91 -1.18 7.97 -32.45
CA GLU A 91 -1.81 8.02 -33.77
C GLU A 91 -1.21 6.95 -34.66
N LEU A 92 -2.08 6.15 -35.25
CA LEU A 92 -1.75 5.16 -36.25
C LEU A 92 -1.88 5.76 -37.64
N ASP A 93 -1.12 5.21 -38.58
CA ASP A 93 -1.31 5.47 -40.01
C ASP A 93 -2.78 5.22 -40.38
N ASP A 94 -3.43 6.27 -40.88
CA ASP A 94 -4.85 6.32 -41.13
C ASP A 94 -5.22 6.28 -42.62
N ASP A 95 -4.25 6.19 -43.54
CA ASP A 95 -4.48 6.28 -44.99
C ASP A 95 -5.49 5.23 -45.49
N ASP A 96 -5.30 3.96 -45.09
CA ASP A 96 -6.21 2.87 -45.45
C ASP A 96 -7.61 3.05 -44.82
N TYR A 97 -7.67 3.59 -43.60
CA TYR A 97 -8.92 3.86 -42.89
C TYR A 97 -9.68 5.02 -43.52
N LEU A 98 -8.96 6.07 -43.94
CA LEU A 98 -9.50 7.22 -44.64
C LEU A 98 -10.04 6.82 -46.01
N LEU A 99 -9.28 6.02 -46.76
CA LEU A 99 -9.73 5.48 -48.04
C LEU A 99 -11.01 4.65 -47.90
N ASN A 100 -11.09 3.79 -46.87
CA ASN A 100 -12.27 2.98 -46.60
C ASN A 100 -13.49 3.84 -46.23
N ARG A 101 -13.30 4.91 -45.44
CA ARG A 101 -14.36 5.90 -45.17
C ARG A 101 -14.85 6.57 -46.44
N ILE A 102 -13.96 7.00 -47.33
CA ILE A 102 -14.34 7.66 -48.60
C ILE A 102 -15.15 6.71 -49.49
N LYS A 103 -14.72 5.45 -49.62
CA LYS A 103 -15.46 4.42 -50.38
C LYS A 103 -16.85 4.17 -49.79
N ALA A 104 -16.95 4.04 -48.47
CA ALA A 104 -18.23 3.84 -47.79
C ALA A 104 -19.16 5.05 -47.96
N LEU A 105 -18.62 6.27 -47.90
CA LEU A 105 -19.36 7.50 -48.14
C LEU A 105 -19.92 7.56 -49.57
N GLN A 106 -19.11 7.22 -50.57
CA GLN A 106 -19.56 7.15 -51.96
C GLN A 106 -20.72 6.14 -52.13
N ASN A 107 -20.61 4.97 -51.52
CA ASN A 107 -21.66 3.95 -51.57
C ASN A 107 -22.95 4.42 -50.88
N TYR A 108 -22.84 5.12 -49.76
CA TYR A 108 -23.97 5.74 -49.06
C TYR A 108 -24.65 6.80 -49.93
N GLU A 109 -23.89 7.69 -50.55
CA GLU A 109 -24.42 8.73 -51.43
C GLU A 109 -25.13 8.16 -52.67
N ASN A 110 -24.55 7.14 -53.29
CA ASN A 110 -25.19 6.43 -54.40
C ASN A 110 -26.52 5.77 -53.98
N ALA A 111 -26.56 5.14 -52.80
CA ALA A 111 -27.77 4.56 -52.26
C ALA A 111 -28.81 5.61 -51.83
N ARG A 112 -28.37 6.82 -51.44
CA ARG A 112 -29.26 7.92 -51.06
C ARG A 112 -30.06 8.47 -52.24
N ILE A 113 -29.47 8.50 -53.43
CA ILE A 113 -30.11 9.02 -54.64
C ILE A 113 -31.07 8.00 -55.25
N SER A 114 -30.64 6.74 -55.36
CA SER A 114 -31.34 5.74 -56.20
C SER A 114 -31.61 4.41 -55.50
N GLY A 115 -31.27 4.28 -54.21
CA GLY A 115 -31.37 3.02 -53.47
C GLY A 115 -32.72 2.81 -52.78
N SER A 116 -33.02 1.55 -52.46
CA SER A 116 -34.14 1.21 -51.57
C SER A 116 -33.83 1.63 -50.14
N LYS A 117 -34.87 1.83 -49.31
CA LYS A 117 -34.70 2.17 -47.88
C LYS A 117 -33.81 1.18 -47.13
N LEU A 118 -33.95 -0.12 -47.41
CA LEU A 118 -33.11 -1.16 -46.80
C LEU A 118 -31.65 -1.05 -47.21
N LEU A 119 -31.40 -0.79 -48.50
CA LEU A 119 -30.04 -0.59 -49.00
C LEU A 119 -29.40 0.67 -48.40
N LEU A 120 -30.16 1.76 -48.29
CA LEU A 120 -29.69 3.00 -47.67
C LEU A 120 -29.26 2.77 -46.22
N GLU A 121 -30.07 2.10 -45.41
CA GLU A 121 -29.72 1.75 -44.03
C GLU A 121 -28.49 0.85 -43.95
N GLN A 122 -28.36 -0.13 -44.86
CA GLN A 122 -27.17 -0.97 -44.94
C GLN A 122 -25.89 -0.14 -45.21
N ARG A 123 -25.93 0.76 -46.21
CA ARG A 123 -24.77 1.61 -46.53
C ARG A 123 -24.46 2.64 -45.45
N LYS A 124 -25.48 3.11 -44.73
CA LYS A 124 -25.29 3.98 -43.57
C LYS A 124 -24.53 3.28 -42.45
N LEU A 125 -24.88 2.02 -42.12
CA LEU A 125 -24.15 1.24 -41.12
C LEU A 125 -22.70 0.98 -41.55
N GLU A 126 -22.49 0.69 -42.84
CA GLU A 126 -21.14 0.51 -43.41
C GLU A 126 -20.28 1.78 -43.27
N LEU A 127 -20.85 2.96 -43.57
CA LEU A 127 -20.20 4.24 -43.34
C LEU A 127 -19.88 4.47 -41.86
N GLN A 128 -20.82 4.20 -40.96
CA GLN A 128 -20.59 4.35 -39.52
C GLN A 128 -19.48 3.43 -39.00
N ILE A 129 -19.36 2.21 -39.53
CA ILE A 129 -18.26 1.30 -39.17
C ILE A 129 -16.93 1.86 -39.66
N ALA A 130 -16.88 2.35 -40.91
CA ALA A 130 -15.66 2.94 -41.48
C ALA A 130 -15.22 4.20 -40.71
N GLU A 131 -16.17 5.07 -40.33
CA GLU A 131 -15.91 6.25 -39.51
C GLU A 131 -15.38 5.89 -38.12
N LYS A 132 -15.98 4.89 -37.46
CA LYS A 132 -15.48 4.41 -36.15
C LYS A 132 -14.09 3.82 -36.24
N ASN A 133 -13.79 3.08 -37.31
CA ASN A 133 -12.46 2.51 -37.48
C ASN A 133 -11.42 3.60 -37.74
N LEU A 134 -11.77 4.64 -38.51
CA LEU A 134 -10.92 5.82 -38.68
C LEU A 134 -10.73 6.57 -37.35
N GLU A 135 -11.78 6.76 -36.55
CA GLU A 135 -11.61 7.40 -35.24
C GLU A 135 -10.70 6.59 -34.32
N ARG A 136 -10.77 5.25 -34.40
CA ARG A 136 -9.95 4.34 -33.61
C ARG A 136 -8.47 4.31 -33.99
N THR A 137 -8.07 4.93 -35.12
CA THR A 137 -6.64 5.13 -35.43
C THR A 137 -6.00 6.11 -34.45
N LYS A 138 -6.81 7.00 -33.87
CA LYS A 138 -6.40 7.93 -32.80
C LYS A 138 -6.74 7.30 -31.46
N ILE A 139 -5.73 6.70 -30.84
CA ILE A 139 -5.86 6.04 -29.55
C ILE A 139 -5.85 7.11 -28.47
N LYS A 140 -7.00 7.31 -27.84
CA LYS A 140 -7.24 8.35 -26.83
C LYS A 140 -7.24 7.79 -25.41
N SER A 141 -6.96 8.64 -24.42
CA SER A 141 -7.15 8.29 -23.02
C SER A 141 -8.63 8.14 -22.69
N PRO A 142 -9.06 7.05 -22.02
CA PRO A 142 -10.44 6.87 -21.58
C PRO A 142 -10.73 7.52 -20.21
N ILE A 143 -9.71 7.95 -19.48
CA ILE A 143 -9.83 8.57 -18.16
C ILE A 143 -8.87 9.76 -18.02
N ASP A 144 -9.18 10.66 -17.09
CA ASP A 144 -8.23 11.64 -16.59
C ASP A 144 -7.19 10.94 -15.69
N GLY A 145 -5.90 11.25 -15.87
CA GLY A 145 -4.88 10.59 -15.06
C GLY A 145 -3.45 10.89 -15.43
N VAL A 146 -2.56 10.02 -14.95
CA VAL A 146 -1.12 10.04 -15.23
C VAL A 146 -0.74 8.79 -16.01
N VAL A 147 0.06 8.96 -17.06
CA VAL A 147 0.58 7.86 -17.87
C VAL A 147 1.68 7.13 -17.10
N VAL A 148 1.43 5.90 -16.70
CA VAL A 148 2.36 5.07 -15.92
C VAL A 148 3.41 4.43 -16.82
N ASN A 149 2.97 3.93 -17.98
CA ASN A 149 3.83 3.27 -18.96
C ASN A 149 3.26 3.48 -20.37
N VAL A 150 4.16 3.51 -21.36
CA VAL A 150 3.87 3.53 -22.80
C VAL A 150 4.67 2.39 -23.43
N ASP A 151 3.97 1.41 -23.98
CA ASP A 151 4.54 0.14 -24.47
C ASP A 151 4.67 0.10 -26.00
N VAL A 152 4.70 1.27 -26.64
CA VAL A 152 4.80 1.41 -28.10
C VAL A 152 5.76 2.51 -28.50
N ARG A 153 6.30 2.39 -29.71
CA ARG A 153 7.16 3.39 -30.35
C ARG A 153 6.69 3.67 -31.77
N GLU A 154 7.12 4.79 -32.32
CA GLU A 154 6.92 5.10 -33.73
C GLU A 154 7.49 3.99 -34.62
N GLY A 155 6.72 3.57 -35.62
CA GLY A 155 7.03 2.43 -36.49
C GLY A 155 6.60 1.06 -35.96
N ASP A 156 6.14 0.94 -34.71
CA ASP A 156 5.63 -0.34 -34.20
C ASP A 156 4.35 -0.76 -34.93
N ILE A 157 4.20 -2.08 -35.14
CA ILE A 157 2.95 -2.66 -35.63
C ILE A 157 2.07 -3.00 -34.44
N LEU A 158 0.85 -2.45 -34.42
CA LEU A 158 -0.17 -2.77 -33.42
C LEU A 158 -1.19 -3.74 -33.98
N ASN A 159 -1.54 -4.72 -33.14
CA ASN A 159 -2.68 -5.61 -33.35
C ASN A 159 -3.82 -5.21 -32.43
N VAL A 160 -5.04 -5.56 -32.82
CA VAL A 160 -6.24 -5.34 -32.00
C VAL A 160 -6.06 -6.01 -30.63
N GLY A 161 -6.31 -5.25 -29.56
CA GLY A 161 -6.19 -5.69 -28.18
C GLY A 161 -4.81 -5.50 -27.54
N LYS A 162 -3.77 -5.13 -28.31
CA LYS A 162 -2.45 -4.81 -27.75
C LYS A 162 -2.55 -3.58 -26.84
N VAL A 163 -1.95 -3.66 -25.66
CA VAL A 163 -1.85 -2.53 -24.72
C VAL A 163 -0.83 -1.54 -25.26
N VAL A 164 -1.21 -0.26 -25.26
CA VAL A 164 -0.45 0.84 -25.84
C VAL A 164 0.11 1.73 -24.74
N ALA A 165 -0.73 2.07 -23.77
CA ALA A 165 -0.38 2.86 -22.62
C ALA A 165 -1.21 2.42 -21.40
N THR A 166 -0.70 2.68 -20.21
CA THR A 166 -1.44 2.50 -18.95
C THR A 166 -1.60 3.86 -18.30
N VAL A 167 -2.85 4.25 -18.02
CA VAL A 167 -3.20 5.51 -17.37
C VAL A 167 -3.85 5.19 -16.03
N ILE A 168 -3.42 5.87 -14.96
CA ILE A 168 -4.01 5.74 -13.63
C ILE A 168 -4.62 7.05 -13.15
N ASN A 169 -5.71 6.99 -12.40
CA ASN A 169 -6.26 8.15 -11.73
C ASN A 169 -5.54 8.41 -10.41
N ASP A 170 -4.71 9.45 -10.35
CA ASP A 170 -3.92 9.79 -9.17
C ASP A 170 -4.72 10.48 -8.04
N LYS A 171 -6.04 10.67 -8.21
CA LYS A 171 -6.91 11.30 -7.20
C LYS A 171 -7.71 10.31 -6.37
N LYS A 172 -7.84 9.06 -6.80
CA LYS A 172 -8.54 7.99 -6.10
C LYS A 172 -7.55 6.89 -5.75
N LEU A 173 -6.80 7.16 -4.69
CA LEU A 173 -5.79 6.25 -4.17
C LEU A 173 -6.31 5.64 -2.87
N HIS A 174 -6.11 4.35 -2.71
CA HIS A 174 -6.32 3.61 -1.47
C HIS A 174 -5.03 2.88 -1.09
N ILE A 175 -4.97 2.39 0.14
CA ILE A 175 -3.83 1.60 0.59
C ILE A 175 -4.27 0.17 0.76
N GLU A 176 -3.60 -0.74 0.06
CA GLU A 176 -3.75 -2.17 0.24
C GLU A 176 -2.70 -2.67 1.21
N GLY A 177 -3.16 -3.15 2.37
CA GLY A 177 -2.34 -3.76 3.41
C GLY A 177 -2.68 -5.22 3.63
N ALA A 178 -1.88 -5.89 4.45
CA ALA A 178 -2.15 -7.26 4.87
C ALA A 178 -1.99 -7.40 6.38
N VAL A 179 -3.01 -7.96 7.03
CA VAL A 179 -3.06 -8.18 8.48
C VAL A 179 -2.86 -9.66 8.79
N ASP A 180 -2.00 -9.99 9.75
CA ASP A 180 -1.80 -11.37 10.19
C ASP A 180 -3.08 -11.95 10.82
N GLU A 181 -3.32 -13.25 10.62
CA GLU A 181 -4.48 -13.98 11.18
C GLU A 181 -4.63 -13.81 12.70
N ILE A 182 -3.52 -13.64 13.43
CA ILE A 182 -3.50 -13.45 14.88
C ILE A 182 -4.08 -12.09 15.28
N ASP A 183 -3.87 -11.05 14.46
CA ASP A 183 -4.33 -9.69 14.72
C ASP A 183 -5.65 -9.36 14.04
N PHE A 184 -6.12 -10.22 13.12
CA PHE A 184 -7.41 -10.07 12.42
C PHE A 184 -8.57 -9.81 13.38
N GLY A 185 -8.63 -10.50 14.53
CA GLY A 185 -9.69 -10.35 15.52
C GLY A 185 -9.69 -9.00 16.25
N LYS A 186 -8.65 -8.19 16.09
CA LYS A 186 -8.48 -6.89 16.76
C LYS A 186 -8.89 -5.71 15.88
N ILE A 187 -9.15 -5.92 14.59
CA ILE A 187 -9.43 -4.87 13.61
C ILE A 187 -10.90 -4.92 13.17
N THR A 188 -11.49 -3.74 12.97
CA THR A 188 -12.87 -3.60 12.51
C THR A 188 -12.99 -2.61 11.36
N ILE A 189 -13.97 -2.82 10.48
CA ILE A 189 -14.30 -1.87 9.41
C ILE A 189 -14.77 -0.55 10.04
N GLY A 190 -14.28 0.58 9.53
CA GLY A 190 -14.53 1.92 10.07
C GLY A 190 -13.55 2.35 11.16
N GLN A 191 -12.60 1.50 11.55
CA GLN A 191 -11.56 1.84 12.51
C GLN A 191 -10.60 2.89 11.93
N LYS A 192 -10.29 3.90 12.74
CA LYS A 192 -9.30 4.93 12.36
C LYS A 192 -7.90 4.33 12.40
N ALA A 193 -7.13 4.61 11.36
CA ALA A 193 -5.73 4.26 11.25
C ALA A 193 -4.90 5.51 10.95
N ILE A 194 -3.61 5.45 11.23
CA ILE A 194 -2.65 6.47 10.83
C ILE A 194 -1.70 5.80 9.85
N VAL A 195 -1.64 6.33 8.64
CA VAL A 195 -0.72 5.86 7.60
C VAL A 195 0.55 6.67 7.72
N HIS A 196 1.67 5.98 7.91
CA HIS A 196 2.98 6.59 7.98
C HIS A 196 3.71 6.39 6.65
N PHE A 197 4.03 7.49 5.96
CA PHE A 197 4.81 7.45 4.72
C PHE A 197 6.29 7.75 5.02
N GLU A 198 7.08 6.70 5.21
CA GLU A 198 8.53 6.82 5.44
C GLU A 198 9.23 7.52 4.26
N SER A 199 8.79 7.24 3.03
CA SER A 199 9.34 7.81 1.81
C SER A 199 9.01 9.30 1.59
N LEU A 200 7.99 9.82 2.27
CA LEU A 200 7.52 11.21 2.17
C LEU A 200 7.87 12.02 3.43
N GLY A 201 9.03 11.76 4.04
CA GLY A 201 9.53 12.55 5.16
C GLY A 201 8.75 12.35 6.46
N GLY A 202 8.16 11.16 6.66
CA GLY A 202 7.36 10.84 7.84
C GLY A 202 5.97 11.48 7.83
N LEU A 203 5.41 11.73 6.64
CA LEU A 203 4.05 12.23 6.50
C LEU A 203 3.06 11.24 7.14
N GLU A 204 2.23 11.75 8.05
CA GLU A 204 1.16 10.99 8.70
C GLU A 204 -0.18 11.40 8.10
N VAL A 205 -0.90 10.44 7.51
CA VAL A 205 -2.22 10.67 6.92
C VAL A 205 -3.26 9.87 7.70
N PRO A 206 -4.30 10.51 8.25
CA PRO A 206 -5.39 9.78 8.88
C PRO A 206 -6.18 9.02 7.82
N ALA A 207 -6.39 7.72 8.04
CA ALA A 207 -7.13 6.82 7.17
C ALA A 207 -8.19 6.05 7.96
N VAL A 208 -9.05 5.33 7.24
CA VAL A 208 -10.13 4.52 7.83
C VAL A 208 -10.16 3.19 7.12
N VAL A 209 -10.23 2.09 7.87
CA VAL A 209 -10.38 0.76 7.28
C VAL A 209 -11.71 0.68 6.54
N THR A 210 -11.69 0.59 5.20
CA THR A 210 -12.87 0.55 4.35
C THR A 210 -13.31 -0.88 4.07
N TYR A 211 -12.35 -1.80 3.94
CA TYR A 211 -12.60 -3.20 3.64
C TYR A 211 -11.60 -4.12 4.34
N ILE A 212 -12.10 -5.28 4.75
CA ILE A 212 -11.29 -6.38 5.28
C ILE A 212 -11.74 -7.63 4.54
N SER A 213 -10.81 -8.29 3.86
CA SER A 213 -11.10 -9.54 3.16
C SER A 213 -11.60 -10.59 4.16
N PRO A 214 -12.69 -11.32 3.86
CA PRO A 214 -13.11 -12.47 4.66
C PRO A 214 -12.28 -13.73 4.38
N ILE A 215 -11.39 -13.68 3.38
CA ILE A 215 -10.58 -14.81 2.93
C ILE A 215 -9.10 -14.48 3.18
N ALA A 216 -8.41 -15.38 3.88
CA ALA A 216 -6.97 -15.31 4.07
C ALA A 216 -6.23 -15.81 2.82
N ILE A 217 -5.09 -15.20 2.54
CA ILE A 217 -4.12 -15.67 1.54
C ILE A 217 -2.80 -16.00 2.24
N THR A 218 -2.06 -16.98 1.72
CA THR A 218 -0.74 -17.28 2.24
C THR A 218 0.30 -16.39 1.54
N SER A 219 0.91 -15.47 2.30
CA SER A 219 1.99 -14.60 1.83
C SER A 219 3.22 -14.82 2.69
N GLY A 220 4.35 -15.19 2.08
CA GLY A 220 5.59 -15.44 2.83
C GLY A 220 5.54 -16.59 3.85
N GLY A 221 4.57 -17.51 3.73
CA GLY A 221 4.36 -18.61 4.69
C GLY A 221 3.50 -18.25 5.90
N LEU A 222 2.99 -17.02 5.96
CA LEU A 222 2.00 -16.56 6.94
C LEU A 222 0.62 -16.43 6.29
N ASN A 223 -0.43 -16.71 7.06
CA ASN A 223 -1.80 -16.43 6.65
C ASN A 223 -2.12 -14.98 6.97
N VAL A 224 -2.45 -14.22 5.92
CA VAL A 224 -2.77 -12.80 6.04
C VAL A 224 -4.12 -12.51 5.41
N PHE A 225 -4.82 -11.54 5.98
CA PHE A 225 -6.07 -11.00 5.47
C PHE A 225 -5.79 -9.66 4.80
N PRO A 226 -6.00 -9.53 3.48
CA PRO A 226 -5.93 -8.24 2.80
C PRO A 226 -6.92 -7.24 3.38
N ILE A 227 -6.47 -5.99 3.52
CA ILE A 227 -7.31 -4.86 3.96
C ILE A 227 -7.12 -3.66 3.03
N GLU A 228 -8.13 -2.81 2.98
CA GLU A 228 -8.11 -1.53 2.26
C GLU A 228 -8.36 -0.39 3.25
N LEU A 229 -7.63 0.71 3.05
CA LEU A 229 -7.62 1.93 3.87
C LEU A 229 -7.80 3.18 3.01
#